data_AF-A0A7S3B7F4-F1
#
_entry.id   AF-A0A7S3B7F4-F1
#
_cell.length_a   1.000
_cell.length_b   1.000
_cell.length_c   1.000
_cell.angle_alpha   90.00
_cell.angle_beta   90.00
_cell.angle_gamma   90.00
#
_symmetry.space_group_name_H-M   'P 1'
#
loop_
_entity.id
_entity.type
_entity.pdbx_description
1 polymer ?
#
loop_
_entity_poly.entity_id
_entity_poly.type
_entity_poly.pdbx_seq_one_letter_code
_entity_poly.pdbx_strand_id
1 'polypeptide(L)'
;KATTELQQELSLGEGRTNENFVAEFDGRRLFVRIGGDLPAYGVTRVREQAAARAAATGGFGPPVVHAEVDALVSEFLPGRTLTEADLCAACAGASTSTPS
;
A
#
# COMPACT_ATOMS: atom_id res chain seq x y z
N LYS A 1 -13.47 -16.93 1.22
CA LYS A 1 -14.21 -16.58 0.00
C LYS A 1 -14.28 -15.06 -0.17
N ALA A 2 -14.84 -14.32 0.79
CA ALA A 2 -14.91 -12.85 0.73
C ALA A 2 -13.55 -12.12 0.51
N THR A 3 -12.48 -12.56 1.18
CA THR A 3 -11.14 -11.94 1.08
C THR A 3 -10.55 -12.00 -0.33
N THR A 4 -10.69 -13.14 -1.01
CA THR A 4 -10.12 -13.39 -2.34
C THR A 4 -10.86 -12.62 -3.44
N GLU A 5 -12.18 -12.50 -3.32
CA GLU A 5 -13.01 -11.70 -4.22
C GLU A 5 -12.65 -10.21 -4.07
N LEU A 6 -12.51 -9.71 -2.84
CA LEU A 6 -12.05 -8.35 -2.56
C LEU A 6 -10.64 -8.06 -3.11
N GLN A 7 -9.72 -9.01 -3.02
CA GLN A 7 -8.37 -8.87 -3.57
C GLN A 7 -8.37 -8.70 -5.09
N GLN A 8 -9.19 -9.48 -5.79
CA GLN A 8 -9.34 -9.38 -7.25
C GLN A 8 -9.98 -8.06 -7.67
N GLU A 9 -11.04 -7.64 -6.99
CA GLU A 9 -11.72 -6.36 -7.26
C GLU A 9 -10.77 -5.16 -7.10
N LEU A 10 -9.91 -5.21 -6.09
CA LEU A 10 -8.97 -4.13 -5.78
C LEU A 10 -7.67 -4.21 -6.57
N SER A 11 -7.53 -5.21 -7.47
CA SER A 11 -6.31 -5.46 -8.23
C SER A 11 -5.07 -5.53 -7.32
N LEU A 12 -5.22 -6.11 -6.11
CA LEU A 12 -4.08 -6.36 -5.24
C LEU A 12 -3.19 -7.40 -5.95
N GLY A 13 -2.05 -6.96 -6.45
CA GLY A 13 -1.05 -7.87 -6.98
C GLY A 13 -0.41 -8.71 -5.87
N GLU A 14 0.10 -9.88 -6.25
CA GLU A 14 1.19 -10.50 -5.50
C GLU A 14 2.38 -9.55 -5.60
N GLY A 15 2.69 -8.85 -4.50
CA GLY A 15 3.96 -8.14 -4.46
C GLY A 15 5.05 -9.17 -4.64
N ARG A 16 6.14 -8.83 -5.35
CA ARG A 16 7.20 -9.77 -5.75
C ARG A 16 7.75 -10.65 -4.59
N THR A 17 7.50 -10.24 -3.34
CA THR A 17 8.01 -10.81 -2.10
C THR A 17 7.01 -10.79 -0.95
N ASN A 18 5.73 -10.47 -1.20
CA ASN A 18 4.71 -10.34 -0.16
C ASN A 18 3.32 -10.70 -0.67
N GLU A 19 2.54 -11.33 0.20
CA GLU A 19 1.13 -11.62 -0.01
C GLU A 19 0.30 -10.52 0.67
N ASN A 20 -0.53 -9.85 -0.12
CA ASN A 20 -1.34 -8.74 0.35
C ASN A 20 -2.82 -9.14 0.37
N PHE A 21 -3.52 -8.87 1.46
CA PHE A 21 -4.92 -9.19 1.67
C PHE A 21 -5.71 -7.96 2.11
N VAL A 22 -7.01 -7.98 1.86
CA VAL A 22 -7.94 -7.04 2.48
C VAL A 22 -8.86 -7.82 3.40
N ALA A 23 -8.81 -7.50 4.69
CA ALA A 23 -9.62 -8.14 5.71
C ALA A 23 -10.73 -7.20 6.18
N GLU A 24 -11.90 -7.75 6.49
CA GLU A 24 -12.93 -7.04 7.22
C GLU A 24 -12.94 -7.50 8.68
N PHE A 25 -12.85 -6.54 9.60
CA PHE A 25 -12.89 -6.80 11.02
C PHE A 25 -13.64 -5.67 11.73
N ASP A 26 -14.66 -6.01 12.51
CA ASP A 26 -15.47 -5.05 13.27
C ASP A 26 -16.01 -3.90 12.40
N GLY A 27 -16.51 -4.23 11.20
CA GLY A 27 -17.03 -3.25 10.24
C GLY A 27 -15.97 -2.36 9.57
N ARG A 28 -14.68 -2.59 9.82
CA ARG A 28 -13.56 -1.86 9.23
C ARG A 28 -12.86 -2.70 8.18
N ARG A 29 -12.43 -2.06 7.09
CA ARG A 29 -11.52 -2.67 6.10
C ARG A 29 -10.07 -2.42 6.50
N LEU A 30 -9.29 -3.49 6.50
CA LEU A 30 -7.88 -3.50 6.86
C LEU A 30 -7.06 -4.02 5.69
N PHE A 31 -5.90 -3.42 5.47
CA PHE A 31 -4.90 -3.95 4.56
C PHE A 31 -3.91 -4.79 5.37
N VAL A 32 -3.76 -6.06 4.99
CA VAL A 32 -2.88 -7.02 5.66
C VAL A 32 -1.80 -7.42 4.69
N ARG A 33 -0.55 -7.41 5.16
CA ARG A 33 0.59 -7.83 4.38
C ARG A 33 1.39 -8.88 5.12
N ILE A 34 1.57 -10.03 4.47
CA ILE A 34 2.32 -11.17 4.98
C ILE A 34 3.56 -11.37 4.11
N GLY A 35 4.72 -11.55 4.74
CA GLY A 35 5.95 -11.89 4.02
C GLY A 35 7.18 -11.87 4.91
N GLY A 36 8.08 -12.83 4.68
CA GLY A 36 9.32 -12.97 5.45
C GLY A 36 10.42 -11.99 5.06
N ASP A 37 11.46 -11.92 5.88
CA ASP A 37 12.67 -11.14 5.62
C ASP A 37 13.36 -11.58 4.31
N LEU A 38 13.91 -10.60 3.58
CA LEU A 38 14.68 -10.82 2.35
C LEU A 38 16.00 -10.04 2.41
N PRO A 39 16.94 -10.48 3.27
CA PRO A 39 18.17 -9.73 3.55
C PRO A 39 19.02 -9.52 2.29
N ALA A 40 19.01 -10.49 1.37
CA ALA A 40 19.70 -10.42 0.08
C ALA A 40 19.25 -9.24 -0.80
N TYR A 41 18.04 -8.70 -0.57
CA TYR A 41 17.49 -7.57 -1.32
C TYR A 41 17.44 -6.28 -0.48
N GLY A 42 18.10 -6.26 0.69
CA GLY A 42 18.12 -5.11 1.59
C GLY A 42 16.80 -4.82 2.29
N VAL A 43 15.82 -5.72 2.17
CA VAL A 43 14.50 -5.62 2.79
C VAL A 43 14.57 -6.29 4.16
N THR A 44 14.51 -5.49 5.22
CA THR A 44 14.32 -5.98 6.60
C THR A 44 12.98 -5.49 7.14
N ARG A 45 12.22 -6.39 7.76
CA ARG A 45 10.87 -6.09 8.25
C ARG A 45 10.85 -5.05 9.36
N VAL A 46 11.90 -5.00 10.18
CA VAL A 46 12.09 -3.95 11.19
C VAL A 46 12.11 -2.55 10.55
N ARG A 47 12.79 -2.38 9.41
CA ARG A 47 12.84 -1.09 8.70
C ARG A 47 11.51 -0.74 8.08
N GLU A 48 10.82 -1.72 7.51
CA GLU A 48 9.52 -1.54 6.92
C GLU A 48 8.45 -1.13 7.94
N GLN A 49 8.41 -1.79 9.10
CA GLN A 49 7.53 -1.41 10.19
C GLN A 49 7.84 0.00 10.71
N ALA A 50 9.12 0.32 10.89
CA ALA A 50 9.54 1.66 11.33
C ALA A 50 9.11 2.73 10.32
N ALA A 51 9.30 2.48 9.02
CA ALA A 51 8.87 3.38 7.95
C ALA A 51 7.34 3.54 7.92
N ALA A 52 6.58 2.44 8.04
CA ALA A 52 5.12 2.48 8.07
C ALA A 52 4.59 3.30 9.25
N ARG A 53 5.15 3.10 10.46
CA ARG A 53 4.80 3.89 11.65
C ARG A 53 5.17 5.36 11.52
N ALA A 54 6.33 5.65 10.92
CA ALA A 54 6.76 7.03 10.68
C ALA A 54 5.84 7.73 9.68
N ALA A 55 5.46 7.06 8.58
CA ALA A 55 4.52 7.59 7.60
C ALA A 55 3.13 7.85 8.18
N ALA A 56 2.63 6.93 9.00
CA ALA A 56 1.38 7.11 9.74
C ALA A 56 1.44 8.34 10.66
N THR A 57 2.54 8.49 11.41
CA THR A 57 2.75 9.63 12.32
C THR A 57 2.88 10.95 11.54
N GLY A 58 3.48 10.91 10.35
CA GLY A 58 3.63 12.07 9.46
C GLY A 58 2.35 12.41 8.68
N GLY A 59 1.29 11.61 8.77
CA GLY A 59 0.01 11.86 8.09
C GLY A 59 0.03 11.57 6.58
N PHE A 60 1.09 10.96 6.05
CA PHE A 60 1.20 10.57 4.64
C PHE A 60 1.19 9.05 4.42
N GLY A 61 0.91 8.28 5.47
CA GLY A 61 0.65 6.85 5.41
C GLY A 61 -0.58 6.46 6.21
N PRO A 62 -1.16 5.27 5.96
CA PRO A 62 -2.29 4.77 6.72
C PRO A 62 -1.90 4.48 8.17
N PRO A 63 -2.82 4.63 9.14
CA PRO A 63 -2.60 4.19 10.51
C PRO A 63 -2.23 2.70 10.57
N VAL A 64 -1.16 2.38 11.29
CA VAL A 64 -0.74 0.99 11.55
C VAL A 64 -1.58 0.43 12.70
N VAL A 65 -2.33 -0.63 12.42
CA VAL A 65 -3.19 -1.32 13.40
C VAL A 65 -2.40 -2.40 14.14
N HIS A 66 -1.56 -3.15 13.42
CA HIS A 66 -0.73 -4.21 14.00
C HIS A 66 0.57 -4.37 13.21
N ALA A 67 1.65 -4.77 13.88
CA ALA A 67 2.91 -5.07 13.22
C ALA A 67 3.72 -6.09 14.04
N GLU A 68 4.20 -7.13 13.36
CA GLU A 68 5.08 -8.16 13.86
C GLU A 68 6.01 -8.65 12.75
N VAL A 69 6.96 -9.53 13.07
CA VAL A 69 8.09 -9.88 12.19
C VAL A 69 7.66 -10.20 10.76
N ASP A 70 6.61 -11.00 10.58
CA ASP A 70 6.16 -11.45 9.24
C ASP A 70 4.82 -10.85 8.80
N ALA A 71 4.24 -9.95 9.59
CA ALA A 71 2.93 -9.36 9.30
C ALA A 71 2.84 -7.87 9.62
N LEU A 72 2.23 -7.12 8.70
CA LEU A 72 1.89 -5.71 8.88
C LEU A 72 0.42 -5.51 8.54
N VAL A 73 -0.33 -4.87 9.45
CA VAL A 73 -1.73 -4.53 9.26
C VAL A 73 -1.90 -3.03 9.40
N SER A 74 -2.51 -2.41 8.40
CA SER A 74 -2.87 -1.00 8.41
C SER A 74 -4.35 -0.80 8.08
N GLU A 75 -4.85 0.41 8.29
CA GLU A 75 -6.14 0.78 7.71
C GLU A 75 -6.09 0.66 6.18
N PHE A 76 -7.20 0.20 5.60
CA PHE A 76 -7.34 0.14 4.17
C PHE A 76 -7.62 1.54 3.60
N LEU A 77 -6.79 1.98 2.66
CA LEU A 77 -7.01 3.23 1.93
C LEU A 77 -7.77 2.93 0.64
N PRO A 78 -9.01 3.43 0.48
CA PRO A 78 -9.71 3.29 -0.78
C PRO A 78 -9.00 4.13 -1.86
N GLY A 79 -8.64 3.49 -2.96
CA GLY A 79 -7.96 4.12 -4.06
C GLY A 79 -7.83 3.17 -5.25
N ARG A 80 -7.42 3.72 -6.39
CA ARG A 80 -7.03 2.93 -7.56
C ARG A 80 -5.54 3.13 -7.83
N THR A 81 -4.89 2.08 -8.30
CA THR A 81 -3.52 2.21 -8.81
C THR A 81 -3.51 3.11 -10.04
N LEU A 82 -2.53 4.01 -10.12
CA LEU A 82 -2.30 4.82 -11.32
C LEU A 82 -1.72 3.95 -12.42
N THR A 83 -2.24 4.14 -13.63
CA THR A 83 -1.70 3.56 -14.85
C THR A 83 -0.60 4.44 -15.43
N GLU A 84 0.19 3.91 -16.35
CA GLU A 84 1.16 4.71 -17.11
C GLU A 84 0.48 5.88 -17.84
N ALA A 85 -0.73 5.66 -18.39
CA ALA A 85 -1.50 6.71 -19.04
C ALA A 85 -1.87 7.85 -18.08
N ASP A 86 -2.23 7.52 -16.83
CA ASP A 86 -2.52 8.52 -15.80
C ASP A 86 -1.29 9.38 -15.48
N LEU A 87 -0.11 8.76 -15.41
CA LEU A 87 1.16 9.46 -15.16
C LEU A 87 1.54 10.38 -16.34
N CYS A 88 1.39 9.89 -17.58
CA CYS A 88 1.66 10.68 -18.79
C CYS A 88 0.75 11.91 -18.90
N ALA A 89 -0.54 11.76 -18.58
CA ALA A 89 -1.50 12.86 -18.60
C ALA A 89 -1.16 13.95 -17.56
N ALA A 90 -0.72 13.56 -16.36
CA ALA A 90 -0.32 14.50 -15.31
C ALA A 90 0.87 15.38 -15.71
N CYS A 91 1.88 14.80 -16.37
CA CYS A 91 3.04 15.54 -16.86
C CYS A 91 2.69 16.50 -18.01
N ALA A 92 1.73 16.13 -18.88
CA ALA A 92 1.31 16.94 -20.01
C ALA A 92 0.47 18.18 -19.62
N GLY A 93 -0.21 18.15 -18.47
CA GLY A 93 -1.02 19.26 -17.97
C GLY A 93 -0.23 20.41 -17.31
N ALA A 94 1.08 20.23 -17.06
CA ALA A 94 1.90 21.20 -16.34
C ALA A 94 2.41 22.38 -17.20
N SER A 95 2.19 22.36 -18.52
CA SER A 95 2.59 23.43 -19.44
C SER A 95 1.39 24.29 -19.87
N THR A 96 0.89 25.15 -18.99
CA THR A 96 0.11 26.32 -19.42
C THR A 96 0.81 27.59 -18.94
N SER A 97 1.87 27.96 -19.64
CA SER A 97 2.40 29.32 -19.59
C SER A 97 1.42 30.23 -20.33
N THR A 98 0.71 31.10 -19.60
CA THR A 98 0.01 32.26 -20.17
C THR A 98 1.05 33.21 -20.78
N PRO A 99 1.04 33.48 -22.09
CA PRO A 99 1.85 34.56 -22.63
C PRO A 99 1.13 35.90 -22.38
N SER A 100 1.89 36.88 -21.91
CA SER A 100 1.48 38.28 -21.74
C SER A 100 1.53 39.05 -23.06
#